data_AF-A0A4R4MS65-F1
#
_entry.id   AF-A0A4R4MS65-F1
#
_cell.length_a   1.000
_cell.length_b   1.000
_cell.length_c   1.000
_cell.angle_alpha   90.00
_cell.angle_beta   90.00
_cell.angle_gamma   90.00
#
_symmetry.space_group_name_H-M   'P 1'
#
loop_
_entity.id
_entity.type
_entity.pdbx_description
1 polymer ?
#
loop_
_entity_poly.entity_id
_entity_poly.type
_entity_poly.pdbx_seq_one_letter_code
_entity_poly.pdbx_strand_id
1 'polypeptide(L)'
;MLATLGAVAIVVAGVVVALGGGAVLCSAREPVLVSVAAAADVAPAAMEAAGRFNETKTAVGGRCVLVQVTEHPPATVLRTLIGDRAGVLRERPDGWIADSSAWIRLARQQGASTLPAGESVVATSPLVFATRQSLAGRFSVGGTEMNWRMVFPSTVRGRLTPTEDEPDIVRVPDPSLAGAGIATVAAARDVVGTGPEADKALTAFVRWAQAGSAPDYHSLLDAVDDRTFWQRPVVIVPEQSVHRHNLRGSDDPLVALHPREGTITLDYPYVVTATDPAVAEASAAFAGWLEGPQAQEIVRRAGFRSGDG
;
A
#
# COMPACT_ATOMS: atom_id res chain seq x y z
N MET A 1 -85.70 -29.54 36.92
CA MET A 1 -84.68 -30.60 36.82
C MET A 1 -83.44 -29.97 36.21
N LEU A 2 -82.34 -29.94 36.98
CA LEU A 2 -81.04 -29.40 36.57
C LEU A 2 -80.34 -30.37 35.60
N ALA A 3 -79.74 -29.85 34.52
CA ALA A 3 -78.76 -30.58 33.70
C ALA A 3 -77.62 -29.62 33.31
N THR A 4 -76.60 -29.67 34.17
CA THR A 4 -75.16 -29.40 34.02
C THR A 4 -74.58 -28.93 32.67
N LEU A 5 -74.03 -27.71 32.73
CA LEU A 5 -72.71 -27.22 32.29
C LEU A 5 -71.76 -28.19 31.55
N GLY A 6 -71.26 -27.72 30.41
CA GLY A 6 -69.99 -28.15 29.81
C GLY A 6 -69.33 -26.96 29.10
N ALA A 7 -68.53 -26.18 29.81
CA ALA A 7 -67.75 -25.09 29.25
C ALA A 7 -66.42 -25.64 28.69
N VAL A 8 -66.28 -25.68 27.37
CA VAL A 8 -65.01 -26.01 26.70
C VAL A 8 -64.18 -24.74 26.62
N ALA A 9 -63.15 -24.64 27.45
CA ALA A 9 -62.14 -23.60 27.36
C ALA A 9 -61.13 -23.97 26.26
N ILE A 10 -61.23 -23.33 25.10
CA ILE A 10 -60.21 -23.41 24.05
C ILE A 10 -59.09 -22.44 24.43
N VAL A 11 -58.01 -22.98 25.00
CA VAL A 11 -56.75 -22.24 25.18
C VAL A 11 -56.05 -22.18 23.84
N VAL A 12 -56.19 -21.07 23.12
CA VAL A 12 -55.34 -20.78 21.97
C VAL A 12 -53.98 -20.34 22.51
N ALA A 13 -53.06 -21.28 22.66
CA ALA A 13 -51.66 -20.98 22.95
C ALA A 13 -51.07 -20.28 21.72
N GLY A 14 -50.90 -18.96 21.82
CA GLY A 14 -50.17 -18.17 20.83
C GLY A 14 -48.71 -18.61 20.80
N VAL A 15 -48.29 -19.23 19.69
CA VAL A 15 -46.88 -19.47 19.41
C VAL A 15 -46.28 -18.16 18.92
N VAL A 16 -45.71 -17.38 19.84
CA VAL A 16 -44.79 -16.31 19.48
C VAL A 16 -43.47 -16.99 19.14
N VAL A 17 -43.22 -17.22 17.86
CA VAL A 17 -41.88 -17.57 17.39
C VAL A 17 -41.04 -16.30 17.52
N ALA A 18 -40.37 -16.16 18.65
CA ALA A 18 -39.24 -15.26 18.77
C ALA A 18 -38.11 -15.84 17.92
N LEU A 19 -38.04 -15.43 16.65
CA LEU A 19 -36.82 -15.57 15.86
C LEU A 19 -35.77 -14.65 16.50
N GLY A 20 -35.10 -15.21 17.50
CA GLY A 20 -33.89 -14.67 18.10
C GLY A 20 -32.83 -14.55 17.02
N GLY A 21 -32.54 -13.31 16.69
CA GLY A 21 -31.66 -12.93 15.58
C GLY A 21 -32.06 -11.54 15.12
N GLY A 22 -32.10 -10.59 16.05
CA GLY A 22 -32.15 -9.19 15.69
C GLY A 22 -30.89 -8.89 14.90
N ALA A 23 -30.97 -9.02 13.58
CA ALA A 23 -30.15 -8.21 12.70
C ALA A 23 -30.35 -6.80 13.23
N VAL A 24 -29.31 -6.27 13.88
CA VAL A 24 -29.26 -4.85 14.25
C VAL A 24 -29.42 -4.14 12.91
N LEU A 25 -30.67 -3.76 12.60
CA LEU A 25 -30.98 -2.95 11.44
C LEU A 25 -30.25 -1.65 11.71
N CYS A 26 -29.07 -1.54 11.11
CA CYS A 26 -28.11 -0.48 11.34
C CYS A 26 -28.83 0.84 11.02
N SER A 27 -29.38 1.47 12.06
CA SER A 27 -30.18 2.68 11.95
C SER A 27 -29.17 3.82 11.80
N ALA A 28 -29.03 4.31 10.57
CA ALA A 28 -28.04 5.28 10.11
C ALA A 28 -28.14 6.69 10.76
N ARG A 29 -28.72 6.83 11.95
CA ARG A 29 -28.92 8.14 12.57
C ARG A 29 -27.60 8.81 12.94
N GLU A 30 -26.60 8.05 13.39
CA GLU A 30 -25.25 8.57 13.69
C GLU A 30 -24.17 7.48 13.47
N PRO A 31 -23.60 7.38 12.24
CA PRO A 31 -22.50 6.46 11.98
C PRO A 31 -21.19 6.92 12.64
N VAL A 32 -20.31 5.97 12.96
CA VAL A 32 -18.90 6.25 13.26
C VAL A 32 -18.18 6.42 11.93
N LEU A 33 -17.73 7.64 11.65
CA LEU A 33 -16.91 7.92 10.47
C LEU A 33 -15.46 7.56 10.77
N VAL A 34 -14.83 6.82 9.86
CA VAL A 34 -13.42 6.44 9.94
C VAL A 34 -12.73 6.97 8.69
N SER A 35 -11.82 7.93 8.87
CA SER A 35 -10.99 8.47 7.79
C SER A 35 -9.69 7.66 7.65
N VAL A 36 -9.46 7.04 6.50
CA VAL A 36 -8.27 6.22 6.25
C VAL A 36 -7.39 6.88 5.19
N ALA A 37 -6.14 7.17 5.51
CA ALA A 37 -5.16 7.62 4.55
C ALA A 37 -4.45 6.41 3.92
N ALA A 38 -4.36 6.34 2.59
CA ALA A 38 -3.70 5.25 1.87
C ALA A 38 -2.64 5.77 0.90
N ALA A 39 -1.53 5.03 0.75
CA ALA A 39 -0.51 5.30 -0.25
C ALA A 39 -1.08 5.25 -1.69
N ALA A 40 -0.47 6.00 -2.61
CA ALA A 40 -1.02 6.27 -3.95
C ALA A 40 -1.33 5.03 -4.80
N ASP A 41 -0.47 4.02 -4.72
CA ASP A 41 -0.59 2.75 -5.42
C ASP A 41 -1.71 1.86 -4.89
N VAL A 42 -1.89 1.81 -3.56
CA VAL A 42 -2.92 0.97 -2.91
C VAL A 42 -4.26 1.68 -2.73
N ALA A 43 -4.30 3.01 -2.77
CA ALA A 43 -5.50 3.81 -2.54
C ALA A 43 -6.71 3.40 -3.40
N PRO A 44 -6.59 3.15 -4.73
CA PRO A 44 -7.73 2.71 -5.52
C PRO A 44 -8.35 1.40 -5.05
N ALA A 45 -7.51 0.42 -4.67
CA ALA A 45 -7.98 -0.87 -4.17
C ALA A 45 -8.60 -0.71 -2.77
N ALA A 46 -7.98 0.10 -1.91
CA ALA A 46 -8.48 0.40 -0.57
C ALA A 46 -9.83 1.16 -0.61
N MET A 47 -10.03 2.07 -1.56
CA MET A 47 -11.31 2.76 -1.77
C MET A 47 -12.43 1.78 -2.18
N GLU A 48 -12.14 0.85 -3.09
CA GLU A 48 -13.10 -0.20 -3.47
C GLU A 48 -13.43 -1.09 -2.25
N ALA A 49 -12.41 -1.49 -1.50
CA ALA A 49 -12.54 -2.26 -0.27
C ALA A 49 -13.41 -1.55 0.78
N ALA A 50 -13.19 -0.24 1.00
CA ALA A 50 -14.03 0.57 1.89
C ALA A 50 -15.49 0.64 1.42
N GLY A 51 -15.72 0.76 0.10
CA GLY A 51 -17.07 0.70 -0.48
C GLY A 51 -17.78 -0.61 -0.14
N ARG A 52 -17.10 -1.75 -0.30
CA ARG A 52 -17.63 -3.07 0.04
C ARG A 52 -17.84 -3.27 1.53
N PHE A 53 -16.93 -2.79 2.36
CA PHE A 53 -17.11 -2.80 3.81
C PHE A 53 -18.35 -1.99 4.25
N ASN A 54 -18.57 -0.82 3.67
CA ASN A 54 -19.73 0.00 4.01
C ASN A 54 -21.07 -0.69 3.64
N GLU A 55 -21.08 -1.56 2.61
CA GLU A 55 -22.24 -2.37 2.23
C GLU A 55 -22.59 -3.46 3.26
N THR A 56 -21.60 -3.96 4.03
CA THR A 56 -21.85 -5.01 5.05
C THR A 56 -22.62 -4.48 6.26
N LYS A 57 -22.72 -3.15 6.42
CA LYS A 57 -23.36 -2.48 7.57
C LYS A 57 -22.80 -2.97 8.91
N THR A 58 -21.49 -3.22 8.95
CA THR A 58 -20.79 -3.60 10.18
C THR A 58 -21.05 -2.56 11.25
N ALA A 59 -21.41 -3.03 12.44
CA ALA A 59 -21.69 -2.17 13.59
C ALA A 59 -20.71 -2.45 14.73
N VAL A 60 -20.19 -1.38 15.33
CA VAL A 60 -19.30 -1.41 16.48
C VAL A 60 -19.90 -0.51 17.56
N GLY A 61 -20.01 -1.01 18.79
CA GLY A 61 -20.67 -0.28 19.88
C GLY A 61 -22.11 0.14 19.56
N GLY A 62 -22.84 -0.64 18.75
CA GLY A 62 -24.22 -0.35 18.34
C GLY A 62 -24.38 0.75 17.27
N ARG A 63 -23.28 1.28 16.72
CA ARG A 63 -23.28 2.28 15.64
C ARG A 63 -22.67 1.70 14.37
N CYS A 64 -23.20 2.10 13.22
CA CYS A 64 -22.67 1.68 11.92
C CYS A 64 -21.31 2.31 11.69
N VAL A 65 -20.37 1.55 11.14
CA VAL A 65 -19.08 2.09 10.72
C VAL A 65 -19.18 2.51 9.26
N LEU A 66 -18.72 3.73 8.94
CA LEU A 66 -18.54 4.20 7.58
C LEU A 66 -17.09 4.60 7.37
N VAL A 67 -16.42 3.89 6.46
CA VAL A 67 -15.02 4.12 6.12
C VAL A 67 -14.93 4.97 4.86
N GLN A 68 -14.11 6.00 4.92
CA GLN A 68 -13.70 6.78 3.77
C GLN A 68 -12.19 6.69 3.61
N VAL A 69 -11.73 6.22 2.45
CA VAL A 69 -10.30 6.16 2.12
C VAL A 69 -9.95 7.33 1.22
N THR A 70 -8.84 8.02 1.53
CA THR A 70 -8.26 9.06 0.70
C THR A 70 -6.79 8.78 0.39
N GLU A 71 -6.38 9.11 -0.83
CA GLU A 71 -4.99 8.99 -1.26
C GLU A 71 -4.14 10.09 -0.61
N HIS A 72 -3.06 9.69 0.07
CA HIS A 72 -2.07 10.60 0.62
C HIS A 72 -0.65 10.01 0.55
N PRO A 73 0.37 10.82 0.22
CA PRO A 73 1.76 10.38 0.30
C PRO A 73 2.12 9.93 1.73
N PRO A 74 2.79 8.77 1.91
CA PRO A 74 3.19 8.27 3.23
C PRO A 74 3.97 9.29 4.07
N ALA A 75 4.84 10.08 3.43
CA ALA A 75 5.61 11.14 4.09
C ALA A 75 4.72 12.25 4.68
N THR A 76 3.62 12.61 4.02
CA THR A 76 2.64 13.60 4.49
C THR A 76 1.88 13.06 5.70
N VAL A 77 1.47 11.79 5.66
CA VAL A 77 0.82 11.13 6.81
C VAL A 77 1.78 11.05 8.00
N LEU A 78 3.01 10.61 7.78
CA LEU A 78 4.07 10.59 8.81
C LEU A 78 4.20 11.95 9.52
N ARG A 79 4.39 13.04 8.76
CA ARG A 79 4.54 14.40 9.31
C ARG A 79 3.34 14.83 10.14
N THR A 80 2.13 14.45 9.70
CA THR A 80 0.88 14.69 10.42
C THR A 80 0.86 13.95 11.76
N LEU A 81 1.31 12.69 11.78
CA LEU A 81 1.30 11.86 12.98
C LEU A 81 2.35 12.27 14.02
N ILE A 82 3.50 12.79 13.61
CA ILE A 82 4.55 13.29 14.52
C ILE A 82 4.36 14.76 14.94
N GLY A 83 3.39 15.47 14.35
CA GLY A 83 3.05 16.84 14.71
C GLY A 83 3.91 17.95 14.10
N ASP A 84 4.54 17.70 12.94
CA ASP A 84 5.21 18.75 12.16
C ASP A 84 4.18 19.75 11.59
N ARG A 85 4.56 20.99 11.27
CA ARG A 85 3.65 22.03 10.76
C ARG A 85 3.69 22.21 9.24
N ALA A 86 4.73 21.72 8.55
CA ALA A 86 4.87 21.87 7.11
C ALA A 86 4.45 20.61 6.34
N GLY A 87 3.54 20.75 5.37
CA GLY A 87 3.11 19.63 4.51
C GLY A 87 2.37 18.53 5.27
N VAL A 88 1.47 18.91 6.18
CA VAL A 88 0.59 18.01 6.94
C VAL A 88 -0.83 18.03 6.43
N LEU A 89 -1.57 16.96 6.74
CA LEU A 89 -3.00 16.87 6.47
C LEU A 89 -3.78 17.83 7.36
N ARG A 90 -4.93 18.29 6.87
CA ARG A 90 -5.85 19.15 7.64
C ARG A 90 -6.39 18.45 8.87
N GLU A 91 -6.65 17.16 8.73
CA GLU A 91 -7.17 16.29 9.76
C GLU A 91 -6.26 15.07 9.89
N ARG A 92 -6.11 14.58 11.12
CA ARG A 92 -5.36 13.37 11.40
C ARG A 92 -6.21 12.17 10.99
N PRO A 93 -5.69 11.24 10.16
CA PRO A 93 -6.46 10.08 9.78
C PRO A 93 -6.65 9.14 10.98
N ASP A 94 -7.71 8.32 10.93
CA ASP A 94 -8.10 7.30 11.90
C ASP A 94 -7.50 5.92 11.59
N GLY A 95 -7.14 5.69 10.33
CA GLY A 95 -6.34 4.56 9.88
C GLY A 95 -5.33 4.99 8.82
N TRP A 96 -4.24 4.24 8.70
CA TRP A 96 -3.21 4.51 7.71
C TRP A 96 -2.76 3.21 7.04
N ILE A 97 -2.87 3.16 5.70
CA ILE A 97 -2.26 2.14 4.86
C ILE A 97 -1.00 2.76 4.23
N ALA A 98 0.16 2.45 4.80
CA ALA A 98 1.43 2.87 4.22
C ALA A 98 1.80 1.95 3.03
N ASP A 99 2.79 2.34 2.22
CA ASP A 99 3.40 1.43 1.23
C ASP A 99 4.51 0.56 1.83
N SER A 100 4.96 0.86 3.05
CA SER A 100 5.93 0.04 3.78
C SER A 100 5.85 0.24 5.30
N SER A 101 6.04 -0.83 6.06
CA SER A 101 6.27 -0.80 7.51
C SER A 101 7.49 0.03 7.92
N ALA A 102 8.38 0.36 6.98
CA ALA A 102 9.46 1.32 7.21
C ALA A 102 8.93 2.69 7.69
N TRP A 103 7.81 3.14 7.14
CA TRP A 103 7.17 4.40 7.55
C TRP A 103 6.63 4.34 8.97
N ILE A 104 6.05 3.21 9.37
CA ILE A 104 5.50 3.03 10.71
C ILE A 104 6.63 3.00 11.75
N ARG A 105 7.73 2.30 11.44
CA ARG A 105 8.94 2.30 12.29
C ARG A 105 9.51 3.71 12.43
N LEU A 106 9.59 4.45 11.32
CA LEU A 106 10.09 5.83 11.33
C LEU A 106 9.19 6.76 12.16
N ALA A 107 7.87 6.64 12.03
CA ALA A 107 6.89 7.41 12.81
C ALA A 107 7.08 7.20 14.32
N ARG A 108 7.19 5.95 14.76
CA ARG A 108 7.42 5.60 16.18
C ARG A 108 8.74 6.18 16.70
N GLN A 109 9.81 6.10 15.90
CA GLN A 109 11.12 6.65 16.27
C GLN A 109 11.13 8.18 16.35
N GLN A 110 10.32 8.86 15.53
CA GLN A 110 10.29 10.32 15.41
C GLN A 110 9.23 11.00 16.31
N GLY A 111 8.57 10.26 17.20
CA GLY A 111 7.70 10.85 18.22
C GLY A 111 6.23 10.43 18.18
N ALA A 112 5.81 9.64 17.19
CA ALA A 112 4.48 9.02 17.18
C ALA A 112 4.47 7.72 18.04
N SER A 113 4.96 7.81 19.28
CA SER A 113 5.10 6.68 20.20
C SER A 113 3.77 6.09 20.67
N THR A 114 2.67 6.81 20.45
CA THR A 114 1.30 6.37 20.76
C THR A 114 0.69 5.46 19.68
N LEU A 115 1.37 5.28 18.54
CA LEU A 115 0.93 4.32 17.53
C LEU A 115 0.93 2.91 18.12
N PRO A 116 -0.15 2.12 17.95
CA PRO A 116 -0.19 0.74 18.37
C PRO A 116 0.99 -0.06 17.82
N ALA A 117 1.46 -1.06 18.56
CA ALA A 117 2.53 -1.95 18.10
C ALA A 117 2.05 -2.93 16.99
N GLY A 118 0.75 -3.26 16.98
CA GLY A 118 0.15 -4.13 15.98
C GLY A 118 -0.08 -3.42 14.65
N GLU A 119 0.22 -4.11 13.56
CA GLU A 119 -0.01 -3.72 12.17
C GLU A 119 -0.60 -4.93 11.45
N SER A 120 -1.55 -4.72 10.55
CA SER A 120 -2.10 -5.77 9.69
C SER A 120 -1.59 -5.58 8.26
N VAL A 121 -0.85 -6.55 7.72
CA VAL A 121 -0.39 -6.50 6.33
C VAL A 121 -1.58 -6.84 5.42
N VAL A 122 -2.08 -5.86 4.66
CA VAL A 122 -3.29 -6.05 3.85
C VAL A 122 -3.01 -6.42 2.41
N ALA A 123 -1.81 -6.12 1.93
CA ALA A 123 -1.35 -6.40 0.58
C ALA A 123 0.17 -6.48 0.56
N THR A 124 0.73 -7.17 -0.42
CA THR A 124 2.17 -7.13 -0.68
C THR A 124 2.47 -6.90 -2.16
N SER A 125 3.61 -6.28 -2.46
CA SER A 125 4.11 -6.16 -3.83
C SER A 125 5.64 -6.17 -3.85
N PRO A 126 6.28 -7.10 -4.56
CA PRO A 126 7.72 -7.07 -4.78
C PRO A 126 8.18 -5.81 -5.51
N LEU A 127 9.39 -5.34 -5.20
CA LEU A 127 10.07 -4.31 -5.97
C LEU A 127 10.78 -4.92 -7.17
N VAL A 128 10.54 -4.32 -8.34
CA VAL A 128 11.06 -4.81 -9.61
C VAL A 128 11.73 -3.67 -10.37
N PHE A 129 12.65 -4.03 -11.24
CA PHE A 129 13.14 -3.14 -12.28
C PHE A 129 12.13 -3.17 -13.42
N ALA A 130 11.51 -2.05 -13.75
CA ALA A 130 10.53 -1.94 -14.81
C ALA A 130 11.11 -1.22 -16.03
N THR A 131 10.87 -1.78 -17.21
CA THR A 131 11.25 -1.18 -18.50
C THR A 131 10.32 -1.69 -19.60
N ARG A 132 10.45 -1.16 -20.82
CA ARG A 132 9.69 -1.62 -22.00
C ARG A 132 10.06 -3.05 -22.38
N GLN A 133 9.08 -3.83 -22.85
CA GLN A 133 9.29 -5.22 -23.27
C GLN A 133 10.39 -5.34 -24.33
N SER A 134 10.44 -4.42 -25.30
CA SER A 134 11.49 -4.37 -26.33
C SER A 134 12.90 -4.19 -25.76
N LEU A 135 13.04 -3.36 -24.71
CA LEU A 135 14.30 -3.12 -24.03
C LEU A 135 14.72 -4.30 -23.15
N ALA A 136 13.78 -4.90 -22.44
CA ALA A 136 14.04 -6.13 -21.68
C ALA A 136 14.55 -7.26 -22.59
N GLY A 137 13.99 -7.40 -23.81
CA GLY A 137 14.49 -8.32 -24.82
C GLY A 137 15.94 -8.02 -25.21
N ARG A 138 16.30 -6.75 -25.42
CA ARG A 138 17.68 -6.34 -25.69
C ARG A 138 18.63 -6.68 -24.54
N PHE A 139 18.24 -6.35 -23.31
CA PHE A 139 19.04 -6.65 -22.12
C PHE A 139 19.27 -8.16 -21.98
N SER A 140 18.24 -8.98 -22.21
CA SER A 140 18.35 -10.44 -22.19
C SER A 140 19.32 -10.96 -23.26
N VAL A 141 19.24 -10.46 -24.49
CA VAL A 141 20.18 -10.83 -25.58
C VAL A 141 21.61 -10.46 -25.24
N GLY A 142 21.84 -9.31 -24.61
CA GLY A 142 23.15 -8.87 -24.14
C GLY A 142 23.65 -9.54 -22.85
N GLY A 143 22.88 -10.46 -22.27
CA GLY A 143 23.22 -11.13 -21.01
C GLY A 143 23.19 -10.21 -19.78
N THR A 144 22.45 -9.10 -19.87
CA THR A 144 22.31 -8.12 -18.80
C THR A 144 21.22 -8.54 -17.83
N GLU A 145 21.62 -9.08 -16.67
CA GLU A 145 20.72 -9.42 -15.57
C GLU A 145 20.54 -8.23 -14.62
N MET A 146 19.28 -7.87 -14.32
CA MET A 146 18.99 -6.84 -13.32
C MET A 146 19.53 -7.27 -11.95
N ASN A 147 20.15 -6.32 -11.25
CA ASN A 147 20.72 -6.54 -9.93
C ASN A 147 20.81 -5.23 -9.16
N TRP A 148 20.88 -5.29 -7.83
CA TRP A 148 20.88 -4.10 -6.99
C TRP A 148 22.10 -3.20 -7.17
N ARG A 149 23.21 -3.67 -7.77
CA ARG A 149 24.33 -2.78 -8.12
C ARG A 149 23.96 -1.80 -9.23
N MET A 150 22.98 -2.12 -10.08
CA MET A 150 22.58 -1.27 -11.21
C MET A 150 21.89 0.03 -10.79
N VAL A 151 21.46 0.16 -9.53
CA VAL A 151 20.96 1.45 -8.99
C VAL A 151 22.05 2.53 -8.98
N PHE A 152 23.33 2.12 -9.03
CA PHE A 152 24.45 3.03 -9.15
C PHE A 152 24.80 3.31 -10.61
N PRO A 153 25.20 4.55 -10.95
CA PRO A 153 25.64 4.90 -12.29
C PRO A 153 26.86 4.07 -12.70
N SER A 154 27.07 3.90 -14.00
CA SER A 154 28.17 3.10 -14.55
C SER A 154 29.53 3.52 -13.98
N THR A 155 29.72 4.80 -13.70
CA THR A 155 30.96 5.38 -13.15
C THR A 155 31.31 4.80 -11.79
N VAL A 156 30.31 4.67 -10.91
CA VAL A 156 30.46 4.01 -9.60
C VAL A 156 30.63 2.49 -9.76
N ARG A 157 30.09 1.92 -10.85
CA ARG A 157 30.30 0.51 -11.23
C ARG A 157 31.63 0.26 -11.95
N GLY A 158 32.51 1.26 -12.07
CA GLY A 158 33.85 1.14 -12.65
C GLY A 158 33.94 1.36 -14.17
N ARG A 159 32.92 1.96 -14.80
CA ARG A 159 32.88 2.25 -16.24
C ARG A 159 32.47 3.69 -16.54
N LEU A 160 33.15 4.34 -17.49
CA LEU A 160 32.81 5.72 -17.87
C LEU A 160 31.40 5.85 -18.46
N THR A 161 30.95 4.84 -19.21
CA THR A 161 29.62 4.78 -19.83
C THR A 161 29.00 3.39 -19.69
N PRO A 162 27.65 3.28 -19.71
CA PRO A 162 26.96 2.00 -19.81
C PRO A 162 27.22 1.35 -21.19
N THR A 163 27.18 0.01 -21.24
CA THR A 163 27.31 -0.74 -22.50
C THR A 163 26.04 -0.58 -23.35
N GLU A 164 26.07 -1.02 -24.61
CA GLU A 164 24.90 -0.99 -25.50
C GLU A 164 23.70 -1.80 -24.99
N ASP A 165 23.95 -2.81 -24.15
CA ASP A 165 22.91 -3.70 -23.64
C ASP A 165 22.64 -3.51 -22.15
N GLU A 166 23.13 -2.41 -21.56
CA GLU A 166 22.80 -2.00 -20.20
C GLU A 166 21.83 -0.82 -20.19
N PRO A 167 21.08 -0.63 -19.08
CA PRO A 167 20.34 0.60 -18.84
C PRO A 167 21.27 1.81 -18.89
N ASP A 168 20.82 2.89 -19.55
CA ASP A 168 21.51 4.18 -19.48
C ASP A 168 21.21 4.92 -18.18
N ILE A 169 20.03 4.67 -17.61
CA ILE A 169 19.62 5.18 -16.29
C ILE A 169 18.73 4.17 -15.56
N VAL A 170 18.85 4.14 -14.23
CA VAL A 170 17.97 3.39 -13.31
C VAL A 170 17.32 4.35 -12.31
N ARG A 171 16.14 4.87 -12.59
CA ARG A 171 15.50 5.83 -11.67
C ARG A 171 14.90 5.12 -10.46
N VAL A 172 15.06 5.75 -9.31
CA VAL A 172 14.58 5.24 -8.02
C VAL A 172 13.52 6.20 -7.47
N PRO A 173 12.46 5.70 -6.82
CA PRO A 173 11.49 6.54 -6.11
C PRO A 173 12.19 7.40 -5.05
N ASP A 174 11.67 8.60 -4.81
CA ASP A 174 12.25 9.49 -3.81
C ASP A 174 12.20 8.84 -2.42
N PRO A 175 13.34 8.57 -1.76
CA PRO A 175 13.35 7.94 -0.43
C PRO A 175 12.74 8.83 0.66
N SER A 176 12.52 10.12 0.38
CA SER A 176 11.83 11.03 1.29
C SER A 176 10.29 11.03 1.12
N LEU A 177 9.77 10.37 0.07
CA LEU A 177 8.34 10.36 -0.26
C LEU A 177 7.74 8.95 -0.32
N ALA A 178 8.53 7.93 -0.70
CA ALA A 178 8.05 6.58 -0.99
C ALA A 178 8.84 5.48 -0.25
N GLY A 179 8.13 4.45 0.19
CA GLY A 179 8.69 3.26 0.86
C GLY A 179 9.62 2.46 -0.04
N ALA A 180 9.32 2.37 -1.35
CA ALA A 180 10.23 1.79 -2.34
C ALA A 180 11.58 2.51 -2.41
N GLY A 181 11.59 3.83 -2.23
CA GLY A 181 12.82 4.62 -2.16
C GLY A 181 13.64 4.26 -0.93
N ILE A 182 12.99 4.18 0.25
CA ILE A 182 13.64 3.75 1.50
C ILE A 182 14.22 2.33 1.35
N ALA A 183 13.44 1.40 0.80
CA ALA A 183 13.86 0.03 0.53
C ALA A 183 15.06 -0.03 -0.42
N THR A 184 15.05 0.78 -1.48
CA THR A 184 16.17 0.84 -2.43
C THR A 184 17.43 1.42 -1.77
N VAL A 185 17.31 2.42 -0.90
CA VAL A 185 18.45 2.93 -0.11
C VAL A 185 19.03 1.85 0.80
N ALA A 186 18.19 1.02 1.41
CA ALA A 186 18.66 -0.13 2.20
C ALA A 186 19.41 -1.15 1.32
N ALA A 187 18.86 -1.51 0.14
CA ALA A 187 19.55 -2.37 -0.81
C ALA A 187 20.89 -1.79 -1.27
N ALA A 188 20.92 -0.48 -1.55
CA ALA A 188 22.13 0.23 -1.93
C ALA A 188 23.18 0.20 -0.81
N ARG A 189 22.77 0.31 0.46
CA ARG A 189 23.65 0.18 1.63
C ARG A 189 24.27 -1.22 1.70
N ASP A 190 23.48 -2.26 1.51
CA ASP A 190 23.98 -3.64 1.52
C ASP A 190 25.01 -3.88 0.39
N VAL A 191 24.80 -3.25 -0.77
CA VAL A 191 25.73 -3.33 -1.90
C VAL A 191 27.07 -2.63 -1.62
N VAL A 192 27.07 -1.44 -1.00
CA VAL A 192 28.31 -0.67 -0.77
C VAL A 192 29.04 -1.05 0.52
N GLY A 193 28.38 -1.75 1.44
CA GLY A 193 28.94 -2.16 2.73
C GLY A 193 28.98 -1.01 3.75
N THR A 194 29.94 -1.06 4.66
CA THR A 194 30.08 -0.11 5.78
C THR A 194 31.42 0.64 5.76
N GLY A 195 31.49 1.77 6.46
CA GLY A 195 32.69 2.60 6.58
C GLY A 195 32.61 3.93 5.80
N PRO A 196 33.59 4.82 5.96
CA PRO A 196 33.52 6.20 5.46
C PRO A 196 33.31 6.32 3.94
N GLU A 197 33.90 5.37 3.19
CA GLU A 197 33.83 5.36 1.72
C GLU A 197 32.46 4.87 1.23
N ALA A 198 31.92 3.86 1.92
CA ALA A 198 30.55 3.39 1.71
C ALA A 198 29.52 4.47 2.07
N ASP A 199 29.76 5.25 3.13
CA ASP A 199 28.89 6.37 3.54
C ASP A 199 28.88 7.49 2.49
N LYS A 200 30.04 7.82 1.90
CA LYS A 200 30.13 8.77 0.78
C LYS A 200 29.38 8.28 -0.45
N ALA A 201 29.57 7.00 -0.82
CA ALA A 201 28.89 6.39 -1.97
C ALA A 201 27.37 6.36 -1.77
N LEU A 202 26.90 6.00 -0.58
CA LEU A 202 25.48 6.02 -0.24
C LEU A 202 24.90 7.43 -0.27
N THR A 203 25.63 8.42 0.27
CA THR A 203 25.20 9.83 0.24
C THR A 203 25.07 10.34 -1.20
N ALA A 204 26.04 10.02 -2.05
CA ALA A 204 25.98 10.36 -3.47
C ALA A 204 24.78 9.70 -4.17
N PHE A 205 24.52 8.42 -3.86
CA PHE A 205 23.35 7.70 -4.36
C PHE A 205 22.04 8.35 -3.93
N VAL A 206 21.86 8.67 -2.64
CA VAL A 206 20.64 9.32 -2.14
C VAL A 206 20.40 10.66 -2.83
N ARG A 207 21.44 11.49 -2.98
CA ARG A 207 21.33 12.77 -3.70
C ARG A 207 20.93 12.58 -5.16
N TRP A 208 21.50 11.56 -5.82
CA TRP A 208 21.17 11.24 -7.19
C TRP A 208 19.74 10.71 -7.34
N ALA A 209 19.31 9.82 -6.44
CA ALA A 209 17.95 9.30 -6.40
C ALA A 209 16.93 10.44 -6.23
N GLN A 210 17.20 11.41 -5.37
CA GLN A 210 16.37 12.61 -5.20
C GLN A 210 16.39 13.53 -6.43
N ALA A 211 17.53 13.71 -7.09
CA ALA A 211 17.62 14.56 -8.28
C ALA A 211 16.90 13.96 -9.50
N GLY A 212 16.81 12.64 -9.57
CA GLY A 212 16.16 11.88 -10.63
C GLY A 212 14.81 11.28 -10.24
N SER A 213 14.23 11.62 -9.09
CA SER A 213 12.96 11.04 -8.65
C SER A 213 11.77 11.63 -9.41
N ALA A 214 10.62 10.97 -9.29
CA ALA A 214 9.33 11.51 -9.67
C ALA A 214 8.43 11.53 -8.41
N PRO A 215 7.34 12.34 -8.40
CA PRO A 215 6.50 12.49 -7.20
C PRO A 215 5.78 11.20 -6.80
N ASP A 216 5.55 10.29 -7.76
CA ASP A 216 4.85 9.02 -7.57
C ASP A 216 5.32 7.96 -8.59
N TYR A 217 4.87 6.71 -8.41
CA TYR A 217 5.21 5.59 -9.28
C TYR A 217 4.63 5.73 -10.70
N HIS A 218 3.47 6.38 -10.86
CA HIS A 218 2.86 6.60 -12.18
C HIS A 218 3.76 7.49 -13.05
N SER A 219 4.24 8.59 -12.48
CA SER A 219 5.15 9.53 -13.13
C SER A 219 6.50 8.89 -13.50
N LEU A 220 6.98 7.94 -12.68
CA LEU A 220 8.17 7.16 -13.02
C LEU A 220 7.93 6.25 -14.23
N LEU A 221 6.79 5.57 -14.28
CA LEU A 221 6.44 4.66 -15.37
C LEU A 221 6.13 5.41 -16.67
N ASP A 222 5.43 6.54 -16.60
CA ASP A 222 5.19 7.41 -17.76
C ASP A 222 6.52 7.90 -18.37
N ALA A 223 7.55 8.14 -17.55
CA ALA A 223 8.88 8.53 -18.02
C ALA A 223 9.66 7.40 -18.72
N VAL A 224 9.23 6.13 -18.58
CA VAL A 224 9.79 4.98 -19.31
C VAL A 224 9.18 4.88 -20.71
N ASP A 225 7.90 5.23 -20.84
CA ASP A 225 7.19 5.27 -22.11
C ASP A 225 7.66 6.44 -22.98
N ASP A 226 8.06 7.55 -22.36
CA ASP A 226 8.66 8.69 -23.05
C ASP A 226 10.05 8.34 -23.63
N ARG A 227 10.12 8.25 -24.97
CA ARG A 227 11.33 7.90 -25.72
C ARG A 227 12.21 9.10 -26.07
N THR A 228 11.87 10.31 -25.62
CA THR A 228 12.55 11.53 -26.03
C THR A 228 13.84 11.79 -25.27
N PHE A 229 13.88 11.41 -23.98
CA PHE A 229 14.97 11.81 -23.08
C PHE A 229 15.97 10.69 -22.82
N TRP A 230 15.49 9.50 -22.49
CA TRP A 230 16.32 8.32 -22.18
C TRP A 230 16.18 7.25 -23.27
N GLN A 231 17.29 6.62 -23.63
CA GLN A 231 17.31 5.59 -24.66
C GLN A 231 16.92 4.23 -24.08
N ARG A 232 17.40 3.91 -22.87
CA ARG A 232 17.20 2.61 -22.20
C ARG A 232 16.81 2.78 -20.73
N PRO A 233 15.74 3.55 -20.43
CA PRO A 233 15.36 3.83 -19.05
C PRO A 233 14.87 2.57 -18.36
N VAL A 234 15.28 2.45 -17.10
CA VAL A 234 14.73 1.50 -16.14
C VAL A 234 14.30 2.27 -14.91
N VAL A 235 13.21 1.84 -14.27
CA VAL A 235 12.73 2.42 -13.00
C VAL A 235 12.53 1.32 -11.97
N ILE A 236 12.64 1.66 -10.69
CA ILE A 236 12.31 0.74 -9.60
C ILE A 236 10.92 1.08 -9.08
N VAL A 237 10.00 0.12 -9.17
CA VAL A 237 8.61 0.29 -8.74
C VAL A 237 8.08 -1.02 -8.14
N PRO A 238 6.95 -0.98 -7.43
CA PRO A 238 6.22 -2.19 -7.09
C PRO A 238 5.73 -2.92 -8.37
N GLU A 239 5.82 -4.26 -8.38
CA GLU A 239 5.28 -5.13 -9.44
C GLU A 239 3.81 -4.78 -9.76
N GLN A 240 3.02 -4.46 -8.74
CA GLN A 240 1.64 -4.04 -8.90
C GLN A 240 1.50 -2.77 -9.76
N SER A 241 2.42 -1.81 -9.65
CA SER A 241 2.35 -0.57 -10.44
C SER A 241 2.59 -0.85 -11.92
N VAL A 242 3.45 -1.83 -12.25
CA VAL A 242 3.64 -2.32 -13.63
C VAL A 242 2.34 -2.96 -14.14
N HIS A 243 1.70 -3.82 -13.33
CA HIS A 243 0.42 -4.43 -13.67
C HIS A 243 -0.65 -3.36 -13.96
N ARG A 244 -0.82 -2.39 -13.05
CA ARG A 244 -1.78 -1.29 -13.17
C ARG A 244 -1.54 -0.45 -14.42
N HIS A 245 -0.28 -0.12 -14.71
CA HIS A 245 0.11 0.67 -15.89
C HIS A 245 -0.27 -0.03 -17.19
N ASN A 246 -0.02 -1.34 -17.27
CA ASN A 246 -0.30 -2.14 -18.47
C ASN A 246 -1.80 -2.30 -18.77
N LEU A 247 -2.70 -2.01 -17.82
CA LEU A 247 -4.15 -1.98 -18.08
C LEU A 247 -4.56 -0.94 -19.12
N ARG A 248 -3.71 0.07 -19.38
CA ARG A 248 -3.95 1.10 -20.41
C ARG A 248 -3.81 0.54 -21.85
N GLY A 249 -3.13 -0.59 -22.01
CA GLY A 249 -2.77 -1.15 -23.31
C GLY A 249 -1.60 -0.42 -23.96
N SER A 250 -0.67 -1.16 -24.56
CA SER A 250 0.49 -0.64 -25.30
C SER A 250 1.02 -1.72 -26.24
N ASP A 251 1.53 -1.32 -27.41
CA ASP A 251 2.24 -2.22 -28.34
C ASP A 251 3.63 -2.64 -27.82
N ASP A 252 4.14 -1.93 -26.82
CA ASP A 252 5.43 -2.20 -26.15
C ASP A 252 5.21 -2.06 -24.64
N PRO A 253 4.51 -3.02 -24.00
CA PRO A 253 4.11 -2.92 -22.60
C PRO A 253 5.32 -2.93 -21.67
N LEU A 254 5.14 -2.45 -20.45
CA LEU A 254 6.18 -2.51 -19.44
C LEU A 254 6.28 -3.93 -18.87
N VAL A 255 7.50 -4.38 -18.56
CA VAL A 255 7.75 -5.68 -17.95
C VAL A 255 8.53 -5.52 -16.66
N ALA A 256 8.20 -6.39 -15.70
CA ALA A 256 8.87 -6.48 -14.42
C ALA A 256 10.09 -7.42 -14.54
N LEU A 257 11.28 -6.89 -14.26
CA LEU A 257 12.54 -7.60 -14.22
C LEU A 257 12.97 -7.75 -12.76
N HIS A 258 12.99 -8.98 -12.27
CA HIS A 258 13.40 -9.28 -10.91
C HIS A 258 14.93 -9.21 -10.78
N PRO A 259 15.47 -8.58 -9.71
CA PRO A 259 16.90 -8.61 -9.45
C PRO A 259 17.38 -10.04 -9.13
N ARG A 260 18.58 -10.38 -9.61
CA ARG A 260 19.18 -11.71 -9.44
C ARG A 260 19.35 -12.11 -7.98
N GLU A 261 19.66 -11.17 -7.10
CA GLU A 261 19.85 -11.43 -5.68
C GLU A 261 18.54 -11.68 -4.92
N GLY A 262 17.39 -11.45 -5.55
CA GLY A 262 16.08 -11.44 -4.90
C GLY A 262 15.54 -10.03 -4.69
N THR A 263 14.22 -9.96 -4.56
CA THR A 263 13.46 -8.70 -4.47
C THR A 263 13.15 -8.34 -3.02
N ILE A 264 13.02 -7.03 -2.76
CA ILE A 264 12.47 -6.51 -1.52
C ILE A 264 10.97 -6.35 -1.71
N THR A 265 10.18 -6.86 -0.77
CA THR A 265 8.71 -6.79 -0.82
C THR A 265 8.19 -5.62 -0.01
N LEU A 266 7.34 -4.79 -0.62
CA LEU A 266 6.53 -3.81 0.08
C LEU A 266 5.32 -4.51 0.71
N ASP A 267 5.03 -4.19 1.98
CA ASP A 267 4.14 -4.94 2.86
C ASP A 267 2.84 -4.22 3.24
N TYR A 268 2.56 -3.08 2.62
CA TYR A 268 1.33 -2.27 2.76
C TYR A 268 0.58 -2.43 4.10
N PRO A 269 1.18 -2.04 5.24
CA PRO A 269 0.57 -2.28 6.53
C PRO A 269 -0.56 -1.29 6.78
N TYR A 270 -1.67 -1.81 7.32
CA TYR A 270 -2.71 -1.03 7.97
C TYR A 270 -2.35 -0.82 9.44
N VAL A 271 -2.30 0.42 9.88
CA VAL A 271 -2.20 0.79 11.30
C VAL A 271 -3.37 1.65 11.73
N VAL A 272 -3.98 1.32 12.87
CA VAL A 272 -5.00 2.17 13.49
C VAL A 272 -4.31 3.38 14.10
N THR A 273 -4.64 4.56 13.60
CA THR A 273 -4.07 5.81 14.09
C THR A 273 -5.04 6.54 15.02
N ALA A 274 -6.34 6.30 14.95
CA ALA A 274 -7.37 6.98 15.74
C ALA A 274 -7.01 7.12 17.24
N THR A 275 -7.28 8.30 17.81
CA THR A 275 -7.08 8.58 19.25
C THR A 275 -8.36 8.42 20.06
N ASP A 276 -9.54 8.56 19.42
CA ASP A 276 -10.81 8.27 20.06
C ASP A 276 -11.02 6.73 20.13
N PRO A 277 -11.33 6.15 21.29
CA PRO A 277 -11.46 4.70 21.43
C PRO A 277 -12.55 4.07 20.55
N ALA A 278 -13.68 4.75 20.35
CA ALA A 278 -14.77 4.20 19.54
C ALA A 278 -14.42 4.25 18.05
N VAL A 279 -13.73 5.30 17.61
CA VAL A 279 -13.20 5.39 16.23
C VAL A 279 -12.06 4.39 16.02
N ALA A 280 -11.21 4.15 17.02
CA ALA A 280 -10.15 3.15 16.96
C ALA A 280 -10.71 1.72 16.83
N GLU A 281 -11.75 1.38 17.59
CA GLU A 281 -12.44 0.09 17.48
C GLU A 281 -13.10 -0.07 16.08
N ALA A 282 -13.72 0.99 15.56
CA ALA A 282 -14.30 1.00 14.21
C ALA A 282 -13.22 0.86 13.11
N SER A 283 -12.08 1.54 13.26
CA SER A 283 -10.93 1.43 12.36
C SER A 283 -10.31 0.03 12.40
N ALA A 284 -10.22 -0.58 13.58
CA ALA A 284 -9.76 -1.96 13.74
C ALA A 284 -10.73 -2.97 13.10
N ALA A 285 -12.05 -2.73 13.16
CA ALA A 285 -13.03 -3.57 12.48
C ALA A 285 -12.85 -3.55 10.95
N PHE A 286 -12.49 -2.40 10.37
CA PHE A 286 -12.13 -2.32 8.95
C PHE A 286 -10.81 -3.05 8.67
N ALA A 287 -9.79 -2.88 9.51
CA ALA A 287 -8.51 -3.60 9.37
C ALA A 287 -8.71 -5.12 9.35
N GLY A 288 -9.49 -5.66 10.29
CA GLY A 288 -9.81 -7.09 10.32
C GLY A 288 -10.64 -7.56 9.12
N TRP A 289 -11.49 -6.70 8.57
CA TRP A 289 -12.23 -7.03 7.34
C TRP A 289 -11.32 -7.08 6.10
N LEU A 290 -10.27 -6.25 6.05
CA LEU A 290 -9.28 -6.26 4.96
C LEU A 290 -8.51 -7.59 4.85
N GLU A 291 -8.40 -8.34 5.95
CA GLU A 291 -7.82 -9.69 5.96
C GLU A 291 -8.79 -10.76 5.41
N GLY A 292 -10.06 -10.41 5.25
CA GLY A 292 -11.10 -11.31 4.76
C GLY A 292 -11.02 -11.63 3.26
N PRO A 293 -11.63 -12.74 2.81
CA PRO A 293 -11.50 -13.22 1.44
C PRO A 293 -12.03 -12.25 0.38
N GLN A 294 -13.08 -11.47 0.69
CA GLN A 294 -13.64 -10.47 -0.22
C GLN A 294 -12.67 -9.31 -0.46
N ALA A 295 -12.04 -8.81 0.60
CA ALA A 295 -11.03 -7.77 0.49
C ALA A 295 -9.79 -8.27 -0.23
N GLN A 296 -9.31 -9.48 0.10
CA GLN A 296 -8.15 -10.09 -0.56
C GLN A 296 -8.39 -10.36 -2.06
N GLU A 297 -9.63 -10.58 -2.49
CA GLU A 297 -9.95 -10.65 -3.91
C GLU A 297 -9.82 -9.31 -4.63
N ILE A 298 -10.20 -8.21 -3.97
CA ILE A 298 -9.99 -6.85 -4.49
C ILE A 298 -8.49 -6.58 -4.64
N VAL A 299 -7.70 -6.93 -3.61
CA VAL A 299 -6.24 -6.79 -3.58
C VAL A 299 -5.59 -7.56 -4.74
N ARG A 300 -5.92 -8.84 -4.92
CA ARG A 300 -5.38 -9.66 -6.02
C ARG A 300 -5.74 -9.13 -7.40
N ARG A 301 -7.01 -8.76 -7.60
CA ARG A 301 -7.48 -8.18 -8.87
C ARG A 301 -6.81 -6.84 -9.19
N ALA A 302 -6.39 -6.10 -8.17
CA ALA A 302 -5.63 -4.86 -8.34
C ALA A 302 -4.14 -5.08 -8.64
N GLY A 303 -3.68 -6.34 -8.74
CA GLY A 303 -2.30 -6.70 -9.08
C GLY A 303 -1.36 -6.84 -7.87
N PHE A 304 -1.89 -6.74 -6.65
CA PHE A 304 -1.13 -7.02 -5.44
C PHE A 304 -1.14 -8.53 -5.14
N ARG A 305 -0.18 -8.96 -4.33
CA ARG A 305 -0.23 -10.27 -3.66
C ARG A 305 -0.97 -10.13 -2.34
N SER A 306 -1.52 -11.24 -1.84
CA SER A 306 -2.22 -11.27 -0.55
C SER A 306 -1.26 -10.93 0.60
N GLY A 307 -1.82 -10.53 1.74
CA GLY A 307 -1.02 -10.15 2.91
C GLY A 307 -0.23 -11.30 3.56
N ASP A 308 -0.65 -12.54 3.34
CA ASP A 308 0.01 -13.77 3.81
C ASP A 308 1.14 -14.28 2.88
N GLY A 309 1.31 -13.66 1.71
CA GLY A 309 2.36 -13.99 0.73
C GLY A 309 1.85 -14.74 -0.50
#